data_AF-A0A2S8G0D3-F1
#
_entry.id   AF-A0A2S8G0D3-F1
#
_cell.length_a   1.000
_cell.length_b   1.000
_cell.length_c   1.000
_cell.angle_alpha   90.00
_cell.angle_beta   90.00
_cell.angle_gamma   90.00
#
_symmetry.space_group_name_H-M   'P 1'
#
loop_
_entity.id
_entity.type
_entity.pdbx_description
1 polymer ?
#
loop_
_entity_poly.entity_id
_entity_poly.type
_entity_poly.pdbx_seq_one_letter_code
_entity_poly.pdbx_strand_id
1 'polypeptide(L)' 'MYILFWLGGAALVLVATINDLTRHKTNTVSIFPWWAWFSVTKEGSPILYWTCITAQFLLVAACVVFAFWTPSGD' A
#
# COMPACT_ATOMS: atom_id res chain seq x y z
N MET A 1 0.49 -7.29 -20.36
CA MET A 1 0.72 -5.93 -19.84
C MET A 1 0.15 -5.70 -18.43
N TYR A 2 -1.04 -6.21 -18.09
CA TYR A 2 -1.68 -5.95 -16.79
C TYR A 2 -0.97 -6.54 -15.57
N ILE A 3 -0.35 -7.72 -15.69
CA ILE A 3 0.43 -8.36 -14.59
C ILE A 3 1.56 -7.46 -14.11
N LEU A 4 2.35 -6.89 -15.03
CA LEU A 4 3.45 -5.99 -14.70
C LEU A 4 2.97 -4.69 -14.04
N PHE A 5 1.78 -4.20 -14.42
CA PHE A 5 1.16 -3.05 -13.78
C PHE A 5 0.80 -3.35 -12.32
N TRP A 6 0.17 -4.50 -12.06
CA TRP A 6 -0.20 -4.92 -10.70
C TRP A 6 1.02 -5.21 -9.81
N LEU A 7 2.02 -5.92 -10.34
CA LEU A 7 3.27 -6.21 -9.61
C LEU A 7 4.11 -4.94 -9.39
N GLY A 8 4.16 -4.03 -10.37
CA GLY A 8 4.81 -2.73 -10.23
C GLY A 8 4.14 -1.85 -9.19
N GLY A 9 2.80 -1.83 -9.17
CA GLY A 9 2.02 -1.15 -8.12
C GLY A 9 2.26 -1.75 -6.74
N ALA A 10 2.25 -3.09 -6.63
CA ALA A 10 2.54 -3.79 -5.38
C ALA A 10 3.93 -3.44 -4.83
N ALA A 11 4.96 -3.42 -5.70
CA ALA A 11 6.33 -3.08 -5.32
C ALA A 11 6.44 -1.62 -4.82
N LEU A 12 5.79 -0.67 -5.50
CA LEU A 12 5.77 0.74 -5.08
C LEU A 12 5.12 0.93 -3.71
N VAL A 13 3.97 0.28 -3.48
CA VAL A 13 3.28 0.33 -2.18
C VAL A 13 4.16 -0.27 -1.09
N LEU A 14 4.80 -1.42 -1.34
CA LEU A 14 5.68 -2.06 -0.37
C LEU A 14 6.88 -1.17 0.01
N VAL A 15 7.52 -0.53 -0.97
CA VAL A 15 8.64 0.40 -0.71
C VAL A 15 8.17 1.59 0.12
N ALA A 16 6.98 2.12 -0.16
CA ALA A 16 6.39 3.19 0.64
C ALA A 16 6.12 2.74 2.09
N THR A 17 5.58 1.54 2.29
CA THR A 17 5.35 0.95 3.62
C THR A 17 6.63 0.78 4.42
N ILE A 18 7.71 0.31 3.78
CA ILE A 18 9.02 0.16 4.42
C ILE A 18 9.60 1.53 4.81
N ASN A 19 9.43 2.54 3.95
CA ASN A 19 9.87 3.91 4.23
C ASN A 19 9.05 4.55 5.37
N ASP A 20 7.74 4.31 5.42
CA ASP A 20 6.86 4.76 6.51
C ASP A 20 7.23 4.08 7.85
N LEU A 21 7.58 2.79 7.82
CA LEU A 21 8.06 2.03 8.98
C LEU A 21 9.37 2.58 9.54
N THR A 22 10.32 2.92 8.68
CA THR A 22 11.65 3.44 9.08
C THR A 22 11.61 4.89 9.56
N ARG A 23 10.66 5.70 9.06
CA ARG A 23 10.50 7.10 9.50
C ARG A 23 9.59 7.27 10.72
N HIS A 24 8.99 6.19 11.23
CA HIS A 24 7.98 6.22 12.31
C HIS A 24 6.81 7.20 12.07
N LYS A 25 6.61 7.53 10.79
CA LYS A 25 5.64 8.50 10.31
C LYS A 25 5.09 7.93 9.02
N THR A 26 3.79 7.65 9.02
CA THR A 26 3.05 7.26 7.83
C THR A 26 2.56 8.55 7.19
N ASN A 27 3.14 8.94 6.06
CA ASN A 27 2.61 10.08 5.29
C ASN A 27 1.52 9.65 4.29
N THR A 28 1.18 8.35 4.27
CA THR A 28 0.50 7.76 3.12
C THR A 28 -0.54 6.75 3.56
N VAL A 29 -1.80 6.97 3.23
CA VAL A 29 -2.79 5.90 3.20
C VAL A 29 -3.23 5.79 1.75
N SER A 30 -2.65 4.81 1.05
CA SER A 30 -3.10 4.46 -0.29
C SER A 30 -4.42 3.69 -0.15
N ILE A 31 -5.54 4.39 0.03
CA ILE A 31 -6.87 3.82 -0.25
C ILE A 31 -7.14 4.12 -1.71
N PHE A 32 -6.81 3.17 -2.58
CA PHE A 32 -7.25 3.24 -3.97
C PHE A 32 -8.80 3.32 -3.98
N PRO A 33 -9.45 4.31 -4.63
CA PRO A 33 -8.94 5.14 -5.73
C PRO A 33 -8.62 6.62 -5.41
N TRP A 34 -8.59 7.09 -4.16
CA TRP A 34 -8.37 8.51 -3.85
C TRP A 34 -7.12 8.77 -3.00
N TRP A 35 -6.35 9.78 -3.41
CA TRP A 35 -5.11 10.21 -2.77
C TRP A 35 -5.39 11.02 -1.50
N ALA A 36 -5.83 10.37 -0.42
CA ALA A 36 -5.94 11.04 0.87
C ALA A 36 -4.60 10.97 1.62
N TRP A 37 -3.91 12.10 1.64
CA TRP A 37 -2.63 12.27 2.33
C TRP A 37 -2.87 12.58 3.80
N PHE A 38 -2.87 11.55 4.65
CA PHE A 38 -2.92 11.71 6.09
C PHE A 38 -1.52 11.55 6.69
N SER A 39 -1.04 12.58 7.39
CA SER A 39 0.20 12.50 8.17
C SER A 39 -0.11 11.94 9.54
N VAL A 40 0.13 10.63 9.72
CA VAL A 40 -0.08 9.92 10.98
C VAL A 40 1.28 9.57 11.58
N THR A 41 1.54 10.01 12.81
CA THR A 41 2.73 9.64 13.56
C THR A 41 2.42 8.52 14.54
N LYS A 42 3.39 7.62 14.73
CA LYS A 42 3.30 6.53 15.71
C LYS A 42 3.07 7.05 17.14
N GLU A 43 3.62 8.22 17.45
CA GLU A 43 3.56 8.85 18.77
C GLU A 43 2.25 9.60 19.03
N GLY A 44 1.67 10.24 18.00
CA GLY A 44 0.42 11.01 18.16
C GLY A 44 -0.83 10.14 18.10
N SER A 45 -0.81 9.08 17.28
CA SER A 45 -1.98 8.21 17.10
C SER A 45 -1.54 6.79 16.71
N PRO A 46 -1.07 5.98 17.67
CA PRO A 46 -0.48 4.66 17.40
C PRO A 46 -1.46 3.68 16.73
N ILE A 47 -2.75 3.74 17.10
CA ILE A 47 -3.78 2.87 16.50
C ILE A 47 -3.96 3.20 15.02
N LEU A 48 -4.08 4.49 14.67
CA LEU A 48 -4.22 4.92 13.28
C LEU A 48 -2.96 4.55 12.48
N TYR A 49 -1.77 4.74 13.05
CA TYR A 49 -0.50 4.36 12.42
C TYR A 49 -0.50 2.88 12.01
N TRP A 50 -0.81 1.97 12.93
CA TRP A 50 -0.83 0.54 12.63
C TRP A 50 -1.93 0.15 11.65
N THR A 51 -3.11 0.75 11.78
CA THR A 51 -4.22 0.51 10.84
C THR A 51 -3.85 0.91 9.41
N CYS A 52 -3.10 2.02 9.25
CA CYS A 52 -2.59 2.47 7.95
C CYS A 52 -1.57 1.49 7.37
N ILE A 53 -0.61 1.03 8.17
CA ILE A 53 0.38 0.03 7.75
C ILE A 53 -0.30 -1.27 7.33
N THR A 54 -1.27 -1.77 8.10
CA THR A 54 -2.03 -2.98 7.77
C THR A 54 -2.81 -2.82 6.46
N ALA A 55 -3.43 -1.66 6.23
CA ALA A 55 -4.14 -1.38 4.98
C ALA A 55 -3.20 -1.37 3.76
N GLN A 56 -1.99 -0.80 3.90
CA GLN A 56 -0.98 -0.83 2.84
C GLN A 56 -0.55 -2.27 2.51
N PHE A 57 -0.33 -3.13 3.50
CA PHE A 57 -0.02 -4.55 3.27
C PHE A 57 -1.17 -5.30 2.59
N LEU A 58 -2.42 -5.04 3.00
CA LEU A 58 -3.60 -5.61 2.34
C LEU A 58 -3.71 -5.16 0.89
N LEU A 59 -3.35 -3.92 0.58
CA LEU A 59 -3.31 -3.43 -0.80
C LEU A 59 -2.24 -4.14 -1.63
N VAL A 60 -1.03 -4.36 -1.08
CA VAL A 60 0.00 -5.16 -1.74
C VAL A 60 -0.52 -6.56 -2.04
N ALA A 61 -1.16 -7.21 -1.05
CA ALA A 61 -1.75 -8.54 -1.22
C ALA A 61 -2.85 -8.53 -2.30
N ALA A 62 -3.72 -7.52 -2.31
CA ALA A 62 -4.75 -7.36 -3.33
C ALA A 62 -4.14 -7.17 -4.72
N CYS A 63 -3.11 -6.33 -4.88
CA CYS A 63 -2.39 -6.16 -6.14
C CYS A 63 -1.77 -7.48 -6.62
N VAL A 64 -1.20 -8.29 -5.71
CA VAL A 64 -0.66 -9.61 -6.06
C VAL A 64 -1.78 -10.55 -6.51
N VAL A 65 -2.90 -10.61 -5.79
CA VAL A 65 -4.06 -11.43 -6.17
C VAL A 65 -4.61 -11.00 -7.54
N PHE A 66 -4.79 -9.69 -7.76
CA PHE A 66 -5.23 -9.17 -9.05
C PHE A 66 -4.23 -9.44 -10.16
N ALA A 67 -2.92 -9.45 -9.89
CA ALA A 67 -1.92 -9.83 -10.88
C ALA A 67 -2.12 -11.27 -11.38
N PHE A 68 -2.46 -12.21 -10.50
CA PHE A 68 -2.68 -13.62 -10.88
C PHE A 68 -4.12 -13.91 -11.33
N TRP A 69 -5.08 -13.06 -10.97
CA TRP A 69 -6.48 -13.22 -11.33
C TRP A 69 -6.89 -12.44 -12.58
N THR A 70 -6.12 -11.41 -12.99
CA THR A 70 -6.36 -10.77 -14.29
C THR A 70 -6.00 -11.75 -15.40
N PRO A 71 -6.92 -12.03 -16.35
CA PRO A 71 -6.62 -12.90 -17.47
C PRO A 71 -5.38 -12.39 -18.22
N SER A 72 -4.35 -13.22 -18.32
CA SER A 72 -3.33 -13.07 -19.35
C SER A 72 -4.04 -13.36 -20.67
N GLY A 73 -4.47 -12.30 -21.36
CA GLY A 73 -5.37 -12.40 -22.52
C GLY A 73 -5.01 -13.51 -23.50
N ASP A 74 -6.06 -14.16 -24.01
CA ASP A 74 -6.07 -14.94 -25.25
C ASP A 74 -5.43 -14.16 -26.41
#